data_AF-A0A1Y5RCP8-F1
#
_entry.id   AF-A0A1Y5RCP8-F1
#
_cell.length_a   1.000
_cell.length_b   1.000
_cell.length_c   1.000
_cell.angle_alpha   90.00
_cell.angle_beta   90.00
_cell.angle_gamma   90.00
#
_symmetry.space_group_name_H-M   'P 1'
#
loop_
_entity.id
_entity.type
_entity.pdbx_description
1 polymer ?
#
loop_
_entity_poly.entity_id
_entity_poly.type
_entity_poly.pdbx_seq_one_letter_code
_entity_poly.pdbx_strand_id
1 'polypeptide(L)'
;MRDFRVWGLLPAHILMTLTMVLPILIIVAVSFATRGAYGGFSFEFSTDAYRQILFNEGWSGDLEFNPQYLFIIARPLVLAAATTLICMVLAFPIAYWMTLQDGRTRAMLLFAVTLPFRVSMIVRVYAWLMILGNNGVIETALRFAALRCASPAWPRTSTACCSTTARCWQAWSTAKSR
;
A
#
# COMPACT_ATOMS: atom_id res chain seq x y z
N MET A 1 16.14 26.51 35.78
CA MET A 1 15.07 27.10 34.94
C MET A 1 14.51 26.15 33.86
N ARG A 2 15.15 25.01 33.51
CA ARG A 2 14.60 24.05 32.54
C ARG A 2 13.51 23.14 33.13
N ASP A 3 13.55 22.87 34.43
CA ASP A 3 12.70 21.85 35.07
C ASP A 3 11.24 22.29 35.28
N PHE A 4 11.00 23.58 35.52
CA PHE A 4 9.65 24.15 35.67
C PHE A 4 8.81 24.05 34.38
N ARG A 5 9.45 24.07 33.20
CA ARG A 5 8.78 23.96 31.90
C ARG A 5 8.28 22.54 31.64
N VAL A 6 9.01 21.53 32.10
CA VAL A 6 8.64 20.11 31.93
C VAL A 6 7.52 19.74 32.92
N TRP A 7 7.55 20.31 34.13
CA TRP A 7 6.51 20.16 35.14
C TRP A 7 5.16 20.82 34.78
N GLY A 8 5.16 21.92 34.04
CA GLY A 8 3.92 22.52 33.53
C GLY A 8 3.28 21.75 32.37
N LEU A 9 4.09 21.07 31.55
CA LEU A 9 3.63 20.22 30.43
C LEU A 9 3.33 18.78 30.88
N LEU A 10 3.53 18.49 32.17
CA LEU A 10 3.38 17.16 32.74
C LEU A 10 1.95 16.57 32.56
N PRO A 11 0.85 17.31 32.82
CA PRO A 11 -0.49 16.77 32.59
C PRO A 11 -0.80 16.51 31.10
N ALA A 12 -0.27 17.35 30.20
CA ALA A 12 -0.54 17.23 28.76
C ALA A 12 0.15 16.00 28.13
N HIS A 13 1.43 15.73 28.45
CA HIS A 13 2.09 14.54 27.91
C HIS A 13 1.59 13.24 28.56
N ILE A 14 1.18 13.25 29.84
CA ILE A 14 0.52 12.09 30.46
C ILE A 14 -0.76 11.77 29.70
N LEU A 15 -1.60 12.78 29.40
CA LEU A 15 -2.84 12.55 28.66
C LEU A 15 -2.59 11.98 27.26
N MET A 16 -1.62 12.54 26.52
CA MET A 16 -1.28 12.09 25.15
C MET A 16 -0.72 10.67 25.13
N THR A 17 0.17 10.35 26.07
CA THR A 17 0.71 8.99 26.19
C THR A 17 -0.35 8.00 26.65
N LEU A 18 -1.16 8.35 27.65
CA LEU A 18 -2.24 7.50 28.15
C LEU A 18 -3.25 7.15 27.05
N THR A 19 -3.74 8.14 26.30
CA THR A 19 -4.72 7.92 25.23
C THR A 19 -4.14 7.16 24.04
N MET A 20 -2.85 7.28 23.74
CA MET A 20 -2.20 6.50 22.70
C MET A 20 -1.89 5.06 23.15
N VAL A 21 -1.50 4.86 24.42
CA VAL A 21 -1.15 3.55 24.97
C VAL A 21 -2.39 2.71 25.26
N LEU A 22 -3.51 3.32 25.65
CA LEU A 22 -4.77 2.64 25.96
C LEU A 22 -5.26 1.69 24.83
N PRO A 23 -5.39 2.11 23.55
CA PRO A 23 -5.80 1.21 22.48
C PRO A 23 -4.74 0.14 22.17
N ILE A 24 -3.46 0.44 22.34
CA ILE A 24 -2.38 -0.55 22.15
C ILE A 24 -2.49 -1.65 23.20
N LEU A 25 -2.72 -1.29 24.47
CA LEU A 25 -2.93 -2.26 25.55
C LEU A 25 -4.15 -3.14 25.30
N ILE A 26 -5.24 -2.58 24.77
CA ILE A 26 -6.44 -3.35 24.39
C ILE A 26 -6.10 -4.37 23.30
N ILE A 27 -5.37 -3.98 22.25
CA ILE A 27 -4.97 -4.90 21.17
C ILE A 27 -4.07 -6.01 21.72
N VAL A 28 -3.11 -5.68 22.59
CA VAL A 28 -2.24 -6.67 23.23
C VAL A 28 -3.06 -7.64 24.08
N ALA A 29 -4.00 -7.16 24.89
CA ALA A 29 -4.87 -8.01 25.70
C ALA A 29 -5.74 -8.95 24.83
N VAL A 30 -6.32 -8.43 23.74
CA VAL A 30 -7.13 -9.22 22.80
C VAL A 30 -6.29 -10.23 22.02
N SER A 31 -5.00 -9.95 21.76
CA SER A 31 -4.11 -10.88 21.04
C SER A 31 -3.87 -12.21 21.78
N PHE A 32 -4.11 -12.26 23.10
CA PHE A 32 -4.02 -13.48 23.91
C PHE A 32 -5.39 -14.14 24.16
N ALA A 33 -6.49 -13.51 23.73
CA ALA A 33 -7.83 -14.05 23.89
C ALA A 33 -8.18 -15.04 22.77
N THR A 34 -8.95 -16.08 23.08
CA THR A 34 -9.45 -17.06 22.12
C THR A 34 -10.71 -16.55 21.39
N ARG A 35 -10.96 -17.08 20.20
CA ARG A 35 -12.18 -16.78 19.43
C ARG A 35 -13.34 -17.59 20.03
N GLY A 36 -14.34 -16.92 20.59
CA GLY A 36 -15.53 -17.60 21.14
C GLY A 36 -16.37 -18.27 20.05
N ALA A 37 -16.98 -19.42 20.38
CA ALA A 37 -17.72 -20.27 19.44
C ALA A 37 -18.91 -19.60 18.72
N TYR A 38 -19.54 -18.58 19.34
CA TYR A 38 -20.71 -17.87 18.78
C TYR A 38 -20.45 -16.35 18.60
N GLY A 39 -19.19 -15.94 18.55
CA GLY A 39 -18.78 -14.54 18.51
C GLY A 39 -18.48 -13.97 19.90
N GLY A 40 -17.49 -13.08 19.97
CA GLY A 40 -16.92 -12.55 21.22
C GLY A 40 -15.51 -13.06 21.49
N PHE A 41 -14.86 -12.46 22.49
CA PHE A 41 -13.53 -12.84 22.97
C PHE A 41 -13.69 -13.61 24.28
N SER A 42 -13.24 -14.86 24.31
CA SER A 42 -13.07 -15.60 25.57
C SER A 42 -11.70 -15.25 26.14
N PHE A 43 -11.67 -14.68 27.35
CA PHE A 43 -10.44 -14.34 28.07
C PHE A 43 -9.76 -15.59 28.66
N GLU A 44 -9.51 -16.57 27.81
CA GLU A 44 -8.65 -17.70 28.10
C GLU A 44 -7.29 -17.40 27.47
N PHE A 45 -6.23 -17.39 28.27
CA PHE A 45 -4.88 -17.15 27.78
C PHE A 45 -4.47 -18.29 26.85
N SER A 46 -4.54 -18.07 25.54
CA SER A 46 -4.11 -19.03 24.52
C SER A 46 -3.02 -18.45 23.62
N THR A 47 -2.13 -19.33 23.16
CA THR A 47 -1.05 -19.04 22.21
C THR A 47 -1.35 -19.55 20.80
N ASP A 48 -2.56 -20.10 20.58
CA ASP A 48 -2.97 -20.67 19.29
C ASP A 48 -2.95 -19.63 18.17
N ALA A 49 -3.25 -18.37 18.51
CA ALA A 49 -3.22 -17.25 17.57
C ALA A 49 -1.83 -16.96 16.98
N TYR A 50 -0.75 -17.34 17.67
CA TYR A 50 0.62 -17.24 17.17
C TYR A 50 1.04 -18.51 16.44
N ARG A 51 0.56 -19.67 16.89
CA ARG A 51 0.84 -20.96 16.25
C ARG A 51 0.33 -21.01 14.81
N GLN A 52 -0.89 -20.48 14.56
CA GLN A 52 -1.49 -20.41 13.22
C GLN A 52 -0.65 -19.62 12.19
N ILE A 53 0.30 -18.79 12.63
CA ILE A 53 1.17 -18.01 11.74
C ILE A 53 2.19 -18.93 11.05
N LEU A 54 2.63 -20.00 11.72
CA LEU A 54 3.66 -20.93 11.24
C LEU A 54 3.08 -22.31 10.89
N PHE A 55 2.08 -22.77 11.64
CA PHE A 55 1.51 -24.10 11.53
C PHE A 55 -0.01 -24.01 11.49
N ASN A 56 -0.64 -24.59 10.47
CA ASN A 56 -2.10 -24.72 10.42
C ASN A 56 -2.50 -26.12 10.86
N GLU A 57 -3.62 -26.23 11.56
CA GLU A 57 -4.18 -27.51 11.97
C GLU A 57 -5.03 -28.04 10.80
N GLY A 58 -4.55 -29.11 10.17
CA GLY A 58 -5.32 -29.81 9.14
C GLY A 58 -6.56 -30.47 9.73
N TRP A 59 -7.52 -30.86 8.87
CA TRP A 59 -8.72 -31.59 9.29
C TRP A 59 -8.40 -32.87 10.09
N SER A 60 -7.25 -33.50 9.84
CA SER A 60 -6.77 -34.70 10.53
C SER A 60 -6.03 -34.43 11.86
N GLY A 61 -5.87 -33.18 12.29
CA GLY A 61 -5.14 -32.81 13.50
C GLY A 61 -3.60 -32.79 13.34
N ASP A 62 -3.11 -33.02 12.12
CA ASP A 62 -1.69 -32.89 11.80
C ASP A 62 -1.29 -31.42 11.63
N LEU A 63 -0.07 -31.09 12.09
CA LEU A 63 0.50 -29.75 11.99
C LEU A 63 1.17 -29.59 10.63
N GLU A 64 0.53 -28.87 9.72
CA GLU A 64 1.09 -28.56 8.42
C GLU A 64 1.78 -27.19 8.44
N PHE A 65 3.04 -27.15 8.00
CA PHE A 65 3.78 -25.89 7.85
C PHE A 65 3.26 -25.12 6.63
N ASN A 66 2.64 -23.95 6.85
CA ASN A 66 2.08 -23.14 5.77
C ASN A 66 2.81 -21.79 5.64
N PRO A 67 3.65 -21.59 4.61
CA PRO A 67 4.42 -20.36 4.45
C PRO A 67 3.59 -19.15 3.96
N GLN A 68 2.28 -19.29 3.74
CA GLN A 68 1.45 -18.23 3.16
C GLN A 68 1.45 -16.94 4.00
N TYR A 69 1.35 -17.04 5.34
CA TYR A 69 1.41 -15.87 6.21
C TYR A 69 2.77 -15.16 6.14
N LEU A 70 3.86 -15.91 6.03
CA LEU A 70 5.19 -15.35 5.87
C LEU A 70 5.32 -14.58 4.55
N PHE A 71 4.74 -15.08 3.46
CA PHE A 71 4.69 -14.35 2.19
C PHE A 71 3.85 -13.06 2.28
N ILE A 72 2.73 -13.08 3.01
CA ILE A 72 1.89 -11.90 3.21
C ILE A 72 2.66 -10.81 3.96
N ILE A 73 3.48 -11.17 4.96
CA ILE A 73 4.31 -10.23 5.71
C ILE A 73 5.52 -9.75 4.87
N ALA A 74 6.15 -10.65 4.10
CA ALA A 74 7.32 -10.33 3.30
C ALA A 74 7.01 -9.36 2.14
N ARG A 75 5.85 -9.49 1.49
CA ARG A 75 5.44 -8.64 0.36
C ARG A 75 5.47 -7.13 0.66
N PRO A 76 4.76 -6.60 1.68
CA PRO A 76 4.79 -5.19 2.01
C PRO A 76 6.16 -4.74 2.53
N LEU A 77 6.93 -5.62 3.19
CA LEU A 77 8.28 -5.30 3.65
C LEU A 77 9.22 -5.05 2.47
N VAL A 78 9.22 -5.95 1.49
CA VAL A 78 10.00 -5.78 0.25
C VAL A 78 9.52 -4.55 -0.52
N LEU A 79 8.20 -4.31 -0.60
CA LEU A 79 7.65 -3.15 -1.29
C LEU A 79 8.04 -1.82 -0.60
N ALA A 80 7.99 -1.76 0.73
CA ALA A 80 8.42 -0.60 1.51
C ALA A 80 9.92 -0.34 1.37
N ALA A 81 10.75 -1.39 1.43
CA ALA A 81 12.19 -1.26 1.25
C ALA A 81 12.54 -0.79 -0.17
N ALA A 82 11.96 -1.42 -1.20
CA ALA A 82 12.17 -1.05 -2.59
C ALA A 82 11.75 0.40 -2.87
N THR A 83 10.57 0.80 -2.41
CA THR A 83 10.09 2.17 -2.59
C THR A 83 10.94 3.19 -1.84
N THR A 84 11.39 2.89 -0.62
CA THR A 84 12.28 3.77 0.14
C THR A 84 13.62 3.97 -0.56
N LEU A 85 14.20 2.89 -1.11
CA LEU A 85 15.45 2.96 -1.85
C LEU A 85 15.30 3.75 -3.15
N ILE A 86 14.23 3.51 -3.92
CA ILE A 86 13.93 4.27 -5.14
C ILE A 86 13.72 5.75 -4.81
N CYS A 87 12.94 6.07 -3.77
CA CYS A 87 12.73 7.44 -3.32
C CYS A 87 14.03 8.10 -2.90
N MET A 88 14.92 7.41 -2.19
CA MET A 88 16.21 7.95 -1.77
C MET A 88 17.12 8.23 -2.98
N VAL A 89 17.20 7.29 -3.93
CA VAL A 89 17.99 7.44 -5.16
C VAL A 89 17.47 8.55 -6.06
N LEU A 90 16.15 8.76 -6.12
CA LEU A 90 15.55 9.83 -6.93
C LEU A 90 15.53 11.18 -6.21
N ALA A 91 15.29 11.22 -4.90
CA ALA A 91 15.23 12.46 -4.14
C ALA A 91 16.61 13.13 -4.04
N PHE A 92 17.69 12.36 -3.96
CA PHE A 92 19.05 12.90 -3.88
C PHE A 92 19.45 13.78 -5.07
N PRO A 93 19.34 13.33 -6.34
CA PRO A 93 19.64 14.19 -7.47
C PRO A 93 18.66 15.35 -7.55
N ILE A 94 17.36 15.16 -7.29
CA ILE A 94 16.38 16.24 -7.33
C ILE A 94 16.73 17.34 -6.32
N ALA A 95 17.09 16.97 -5.09
CA ALA A 95 17.51 17.92 -4.05
C ALA A 95 18.79 18.65 -4.43
N TYR A 96 19.78 17.93 -4.99
CA TYR A 96 21.02 18.53 -5.48
C TYR A 96 20.75 19.56 -6.57
N TRP A 97 19.94 19.21 -7.57
CA TRP A 97 19.54 20.12 -8.64
C TRP A 97 18.80 21.36 -8.11
N MET A 98 17.98 21.23 -7.06
CA MET A 98 17.31 22.38 -6.44
C MET A 98 18.28 23.37 -5.77
N THR A 99 19.44 22.92 -5.29
CA THR A 99 20.43 23.82 -4.65
C THR A 99 21.18 24.69 -5.66
N LEU A 100 21.29 24.24 -6.90
CA LEU A 100 21.98 24.93 -8.00
C LEU A 100 21.11 25.99 -8.70
N GLN A 101 19.82 26.07 -8.36
CA GLN A 101 18.84 26.92 -9.02
C GLN A 101 18.66 28.27 -8.31
N ASP A 102 18.30 29.27 -9.09
CA ASP A 102 18.11 30.65 -8.64
C ASP A 102 16.94 30.77 -7.63
N GLY A 103 16.97 31.78 -6.77
CA GLY A 103 16.04 31.86 -5.61
C GLY A 103 14.55 31.81 -5.96
N ARG A 104 14.16 32.36 -7.12
CA ARG A 104 12.77 32.38 -7.60
C ARG A 104 12.30 31.04 -8.16
N THR A 105 13.15 30.32 -8.90
CA THR A 105 12.81 28.99 -9.43
C THR A 105 12.77 27.96 -8.30
N ARG A 106 13.68 28.05 -7.32
CA ARG A 106 13.65 27.20 -6.11
C ARG A 106 12.32 27.29 -5.36
N ALA A 107 11.80 28.50 -5.14
CA ALA A 107 10.51 28.70 -4.47
C ALA A 107 9.34 28.06 -5.24
N MET A 108 9.34 28.17 -6.57
CA MET A 108 8.32 27.56 -7.44
C MET A 108 8.41 26.02 -7.43
N LEU A 109 9.61 25.45 -7.49
CA LEU A 109 9.82 24.00 -7.40
C LEU A 109 9.34 23.42 -6.06
N LEU A 110 9.65 24.09 -4.95
CA LEU A 110 9.19 23.66 -3.62
C LEU A 110 7.67 23.71 -3.50
N PHE A 111 7.03 24.73 -4.07
CA PHE A 111 5.57 24.82 -4.11
C PHE A 111 4.96 23.67 -4.92
N ALA A 112 5.49 23.40 -6.12
CA ALA A 112 5.02 22.31 -6.98
C ALA A 112 5.12 20.93 -6.33
N VAL A 113 6.18 20.64 -5.56
CA VAL A 113 6.35 19.37 -4.84
C VAL A 113 5.45 19.26 -3.61
N THR A 114 5.19 20.38 -2.93
CA THR A 114 4.35 20.40 -1.72
C THR A 114 2.85 20.29 -2.04
N LEU A 115 2.41 20.85 -3.17
CA LEU A 115 1.02 20.79 -3.63
C LEU A 115 0.43 19.37 -3.65
N PRO A 116 1.01 18.36 -4.31
CA PRO A 116 0.44 17.01 -4.35
C PRO A 116 0.41 16.33 -2.98
N PHE A 117 1.29 16.73 -2.06
CA PHE A 117 1.26 16.24 -0.67
C PHE A 117 0.09 16.83 0.12
N ARG A 118 -0.27 18.10 -0.13
CA ARG A 118 -1.44 18.74 0.50
C ARG A 118 -2.78 18.27 -0.07
N VAL A 119 -2.81 17.69 -1.26
CA VAL A 119 -4.05 17.12 -1.82
C VAL A 119 -4.43 15.84 -1.08
N SER A 120 -5.73 15.69 -0.79
CA SER A 120 -6.26 14.53 -0.08
C SER A 120 -5.92 13.22 -0.81
N MET A 121 -5.60 12.18 -0.04
CA MET A 121 -5.23 10.86 -0.57
C MET A 121 -6.35 10.28 -1.47
N ILE A 122 -7.60 10.58 -1.13
CA ILE A 122 -8.80 10.13 -1.85
C ILE A 122 -8.79 10.61 -3.31
N VAL A 123 -8.52 11.90 -3.56
CA VAL A 123 -8.48 12.45 -4.93
C VAL A 123 -7.39 11.77 -5.76
N ARG A 124 -6.21 11.54 -5.16
CA ARG A 124 -5.11 10.85 -5.83
C ARG A 124 -5.49 9.42 -6.22
N VAL A 125 -6.16 8.68 -5.34
CA VAL A 125 -6.63 7.31 -5.61
C VAL A 125 -7.66 7.29 -6.75
N TYR A 126 -8.65 8.19 -6.73
CA TYR A 126 -9.64 8.27 -7.81
C TYR A 126 -9.04 8.68 -9.16
N ALA A 127 -8.06 9.59 -9.17
CA ALA A 127 -7.36 9.97 -10.39
C ALA A 127 -6.65 8.76 -11.03
N TRP A 128 -5.91 7.98 -10.24
CA TRP A 128 -5.30 6.74 -10.73
C TRP A 128 -6.35 5.73 -11.18
N LEU A 129 -7.45 5.59 -10.44
CA LEU A 129 -8.53 4.68 -10.79
C LEU A 129 -9.21 5.06 -12.12
N MET A 130 -9.35 6.37 -12.41
CA MET A 130 -9.89 6.86 -13.68
C MET A 130 -8.91 6.67 -14.83
N ILE A 131 -7.61 6.91 -14.59
CA ILE A 131 -6.57 6.71 -15.61
C ILE A 131 -6.41 5.23 -15.98
N LEU A 132 -6.48 4.32 -15.00
CA LEU A 132 -6.40 2.87 -15.17
C LEU A 132 -7.78 2.20 -15.36
N GLY A 133 -8.87 2.97 -15.28
CA GLY A 133 -10.23 2.45 -15.32
C GLY A 133 -10.71 2.12 -16.73
N ASN A 134 -11.82 1.39 -16.83
CA ASN A 134 -12.46 1.02 -18.09
C ASN A 134 -12.89 2.27 -18.89
N ASN A 135 -12.38 2.41 -20.11
CA ASN A 135 -12.37 3.58 -20.99
C ASN A 135 -11.53 4.77 -20.50
N GLY A 136 -10.56 4.52 -19.62
CA GLY A 136 -9.59 5.51 -19.17
C GLY A 136 -8.66 5.97 -20.28
N VAL A 137 -7.86 7.00 -19.98
CA VAL A 137 -6.89 7.59 -20.92
C VAL A 137 -5.91 6.54 -21.44
N ILE A 138 -5.47 5.61 -20.56
CA ILE A 138 -4.53 4.55 -20.91
C ILE A 138 -5.18 3.53 -21.84
N GLU A 139 -6.39 3.04 -21.54
CA GLU A 139 -7.06 2.08 -22.41
C GLU A 139 -7.36 2.67 -23.78
N THR A 140 -7.82 3.92 -23.83
CA THR A 140 -8.11 4.61 -25.09
C THR A 140 -6.83 4.81 -25.91
N ALA A 141 -5.72 5.19 -25.27
CA ALA A 141 -4.41 5.30 -25.94
C ALA A 141 -3.92 3.95 -26.47
N LEU A 142 -4.10 2.87 -25.70
CA LEU A 142 -3.75 1.51 -26.10
C LEU A 142 -4.64 0.98 -27.22
N ARG A 143 -5.95 1.23 -27.20
CA ARG A 143 -6.88 0.90 -28.28
C ARG A 143 -6.53 1.67 -29.55
N PHE A 144 -6.17 2.95 -29.44
CA PHE A 144 -5.73 3.76 -30.58
C PHE A 144 -4.40 3.28 -31.16
N ALA A 145 -3.45 2.85 -30.32
CA ALA A 145 -2.23 2.20 -30.77
C ALA A 145 -2.50 0.82 -31.42
N ALA A 146 -3.45 0.05 -30.87
CA ALA A 146 -3.88 -1.23 -31.44
C ALA A 146 -4.60 -1.08 -32.79
N LEU A 147 -5.39 -0.02 -32.99
CA LEU A 147 -6.03 0.29 -34.26
C LEU A 147 -5.01 0.68 -35.35
N ARG A 148 -3.86 1.26 -34.98
CA ARG A 148 -2.75 1.46 -35.93
C ARG A 148 -2.06 0.17 -36.36
N CYS A 149 -2.13 -0.88 -35.53
CA CYS A 149 -1.65 -2.21 -35.90
C CYS A 149 -2.70 -3.02 -36.69
N ALA A 150 -3.97 -2.62 -36.65
CA ALA A 150 -5.04 -3.17 -37.49
C ALA A 150 -5.02 -2.54 -38.89
N SER A 151 -3.88 -2.56 -39.57
CA SER A 151 -3.85 -2.31 -41.02
C SER A 151 -4.46 -3.53 -41.75
N PRO A 152 -5.19 -3.34 -42.86
CA PRO A 152 -5.94 -4.41 -43.55
C PRO A 152 -5.04 -5.49 -44.21
N ALA A 153 -3.73 -5.48 -43.94
CA ALA A 153 -2.73 -6.32 -44.60
C ALA A 153 -2.28 -7.55 -43.78
N TRP A 154 -2.72 -7.73 -42.53
CA TRP A 154 -2.25 -8.85 -41.69
C TRP A 154 -3.34 -9.91 -41.38
N PRO A 155 -3.07 -11.21 -41.61
CA PRO A 155 -4.03 -12.29 -41.38
C PRO A 155 -4.27 -12.55 -39.87
N ARG A 156 -5.52 -12.88 -39.54
CA ARG A 156 -6.10 -13.01 -38.18
C ARG A 156 -5.46 -14.08 -37.27
N THR A 157 -4.46 -14.80 -37.73
CA THR A 157 -3.84 -15.96 -37.04
C THR A 157 -2.54 -15.65 -36.32
N SER A 158 -2.04 -14.40 -36.35
CA SER A 158 -0.80 -14.06 -35.67
C SER A 158 -1.02 -13.80 -34.18
N THR A 159 -0.71 -14.82 -33.38
CA THR A 159 -0.69 -14.86 -31.91
C THR A 159 0.09 -13.71 -31.24
N ALA A 160 0.97 -13.02 -31.98
CA ALA A 160 1.70 -11.85 -31.50
C ALA A 160 0.83 -10.61 -31.19
N CYS A 161 -0.34 -10.47 -31.84
CA CYS A 161 -1.28 -9.38 -31.53
C CYS A 161 -2.20 -9.75 -30.34
N CYS A 162 -2.33 -11.05 -30.05
CA CYS A 162 -3.19 -11.56 -28.99
C CYS A 162 -2.51 -11.53 -27.60
N SER A 163 -1.17 -11.63 -27.56
CA SER A 163 -0.40 -11.68 -26.32
C SER A 163 -0.33 -10.35 -25.57
N THR A 164 -0.56 -9.21 -26.24
CA THR A 164 0.06 -7.98 -25.73
C THR A 164 -0.84 -6.99 -25.01
N THR A 165 -2.18 -6.88 -25.17
CA THR A 165 -2.88 -5.94 -24.25
C THR A 165 -4.39 -5.95 -24.14
N ALA A 166 -5.19 -5.91 -25.21
CA ALA A 166 -6.61 -5.57 -25.06
C ALA A 166 -7.44 -6.64 -24.31
N ARG A 167 -7.27 -7.93 -24.66
CA ARG A 167 -7.99 -9.03 -24.00
C ARG A 167 -7.46 -9.34 -22.60
N CYS A 168 -6.15 -9.20 -22.38
CA CYS A 168 -5.55 -9.41 -21.06
C CYS A 168 -5.94 -8.29 -20.08
N TRP A 169 -6.10 -7.07 -20.57
CA TRP A 169 -6.57 -5.93 -19.79
C TRP A 169 -8.08 -6.03 -19.47
N GLN A 170 -8.91 -6.49 -20.43
CA GLN A 170 -10.30 -6.83 -20.15
C GLN A 170 -10.45 -8.01 -19.16
N ALA A 171 -9.57 -9.02 -19.24
CA ALA A 171 -9.54 -10.11 -18.28
C ALA A 171 -9.10 -9.65 -16.87
N TRP A 172 -8.13 -8.73 -16.79
CA TRP A 172 -7.72 -8.13 -15.51
C TRP A 172 -8.77 -7.19 -14.92
N SER A 173 -9.46 -6.39 -15.74
CA SER A 173 -10.50 -5.47 -15.27
C SER A 173 -11.74 -6.20 -14.77
N THR A 174 -12.14 -7.29 -15.43
CA THR A 174 -13.25 -8.15 -14.99
C THR A 174 -12.91 -8.97 -13.74
N ALA A 175 -11.64 -9.33 -13.53
CA ALA A 175 -11.18 -9.97 -12.30
C ALA A 175 -11.11 -9.02 -11.10
N LYS A 176 -10.98 -7.71 -11.32
CA LYS A 176 -10.93 -6.68 -10.26
C LYS A 176 -12.32 -6.21 -9.79
N SER A 177 -13.37 -6.46 -10.57
CA SER A 177 -14.76 -6.07 -10.23
C SER A 177 -15.56 -7.16 -9.51
N ARG A 178 -14.95 -8.30 -9.17
CA ARG A 178 -15.46 -9.27 -8.19
C ARG A 178 -14.68 -9.13 -6.89
#